data_AF-A0A2S6MP66-F1
#
_entry.id   AF-A0A2S6MP66-F1
#
_cell.length_a   1.000
_cell.length_b   1.000
_cell.length_c   1.000
_cell.angle_alpha   90.00
_cell.angle_beta   90.00
_cell.angle_gamma   90.00
#
_symmetry.space_group_name_H-M   'P 1'
#
loop_
_entity.id
_entity.type
_entity.pdbx_description
1 polymer ?
#
loop_
_entity_poly.entity_id
_entity_poly.type
_entity_poly.pdbx_seq_one_letter_code
_entity_poly.pdbx_strand_id
1 'polypeptide(L)'
;MPKFRIVVDVGHTPDSYGALSARNDPEFGFNFRLARLITAKLKSEGFAATRLLVTDGKARPSLFKRVGSANGSHADLFLSIHHDSVPDKLLETWEFDGAKSYFSDRFSGHSLFVSQRNSHFATSLMLARMIGRQLKEQGLHYASQYTLPLMGRYRRQLLDKDFGVYRYDGLVVLSRTSSAAVLLEAGSIINRDEEMAMNAPERHETIAAAVASAIGEFCAKR
;
A
#
# COMPACT_ATOMS: atom_id res chain seq x y z
N MET A 1 -21.31 20.41 7.04
CA MET A 1 -20.57 19.26 7.61
C MET A 1 -19.08 19.48 7.37
N PRO A 2 -18.18 19.10 8.29
CA PRO A 2 -16.74 19.15 8.02
C PRO A 2 -16.39 18.29 6.80
N LYS A 3 -15.46 18.76 5.96
CA LYS A 3 -14.99 18.00 4.78
C LYS A 3 -14.21 16.77 5.25
N PHE A 4 -14.58 15.58 4.76
CA PHE A 4 -13.86 14.33 5.03
C PHE A 4 -12.42 14.42 4.48
N ARG A 5 -11.43 14.29 5.37
CA ARG A 5 -10.00 14.49 5.05
C ARG A 5 -9.30 13.15 4.90
N ILE A 6 -8.79 12.90 3.70
CA ILE A 6 -8.02 11.70 3.39
C ILE A 6 -6.56 12.09 3.19
N VAL A 7 -5.65 11.38 3.85
CA VAL A 7 -4.22 11.46 3.56
C VAL A 7 -3.81 10.20 2.81
N VAL A 8 -3.30 10.39 1.59
CA VAL A 8 -2.68 9.33 0.79
C VAL A 8 -1.17 9.49 0.89
N ASP A 9 -0.52 8.58 1.62
CA ASP A 9 0.90 8.58 1.90
C ASP A 9 1.68 7.79 0.86
N VAL A 10 2.71 8.42 0.29
CA VAL A 10 3.65 7.78 -0.63
C VAL A 10 4.70 7.04 0.19
N GLY A 11 4.63 5.71 0.23
CA GLY A 11 5.63 4.88 0.89
C GLY A 11 7.05 5.21 0.42
N HIS A 12 8.01 5.16 1.35
CA HIS A 12 9.44 5.49 1.11
C HIS A 12 9.72 6.95 0.72
N THR A 13 11.00 7.27 0.59
CA THR A 13 11.47 8.62 0.22
C THR A 13 12.53 8.51 -0.87
N PRO A 14 12.87 9.59 -1.60
CA PRO A 14 14.01 9.56 -2.52
C PRO A 14 15.33 9.14 -1.85
N ASP A 15 15.52 9.51 -0.58
CA ASP A 15 16.73 9.17 0.21
C ASP A 15 16.73 7.73 0.76
N SER A 16 15.58 7.05 0.72
CA SER A 16 15.35 5.72 1.28
C SER A 16 14.25 5.06 0.47
N TYR A 17 14.60 4.66 -0.75
CA TYR A 17 13.66 4.41 -1.85
C TYR A 17 12.92 3.07 -1.82
N GLY A 18 13.11 2.26 -0.78
CA GLY A 18 12.45 0.97 -0.62
C GLY A 18 13.17 -0.16 -1.35
N ALA A 19 12.42 -1.16 -1.79
CA ALA A 19 12.96 -2.25 -2.60
C ALA A 19 13.39 -1.75 -4.00
N LEU A 20 14.24 -2.54 -4.65
CA LEU A 20 14.41 -2.47 -6.10
C LEU A 20 13.48 -3.48 -6.75
N SER A 21 12.85 -3.08 -7.84
CA SER A 21 12.06 -3.96 -8.68
C SER A 21 12.94 -4.94 -9.45
N ALA A 22 12.33 -5.88 -10.17
CA ALA A 22 13.08 -6.84 -10.97
C ALA A 22 13.95 -6.17 -12.04
N ARG A 23 13.57 -4.99 -12.55
CA ARG A 23 14.34 -4.19 -13.51
C ARG A 23 15.11 -3.03 -12.88
N ASN A 24 15.37 -3.10 -11.58
CA ASN A 24 16.15 -2.14 -10.79
C ASN A 24 15.51 -0.75 -10.61
N ASP A 25 14.20 -0.62 -10.84
CA ASP A 25 13.48 0.61 -10.55
C ASP A 25 13.19 0.70 -9.04
N PRO A 26 13.40 1.88 -8.40
CA PRO A 26 13.11 2.03 -6.98
C PRO A 26 11.60 2.01 -6.67
N GLU A 27 11.21 1.31 -5.61
CA GLU A 27 9.82 1.20 -5.12
C GLU A 27 9.13 2.56 -4.95
N PHE A 28 9.87 3.56 -4.43
CA PHE A 28 9.38 4.93 -4.28
C PHE A 28 8.74 5.49 -5.57
N GLY A 29 9.30 5.16 -6.74
CA GLY A 29 8.76 5.59 -8.02
C GLY A 29 7.37 5.02 -8.29
N PHE A 30 7.18 3.72 -8.04
CA PHE A 30 5.88 3.04 -8.16
C PHE A 30 4.88 3.62 -7.16
N ASN A 31 5.29 3.77 -5.90
CA ASN A 31 4.45 4.31 -4.82
C ASN A 31 3.95 5.72 -5.16
N PHE A 32 4.85 6.58 -5.64
CA PHE A 32 4.53 7.96 -5.99
C PHE A 32 3.52 8.02 -7.15
N ARG A 33 3.74 7.25 -8.22
CA ARG A 33 2.85 7.23 -9.39
C ARG A 33 1.42 6.83 -8.99
N LEU A 34 1.27 5.72 -8.29
CA LEU A 34 -0.03 5.19 -7.90
C LEU A 34 -0.74 6.10 -6.88
N ALA A 35 -0.04 6.55 -5.83
CA ALA A 35 -0.62 7.43 -4.81
C ALA A 35 -1.09 8.77 -5.39
N ARG A 36 -0.35 9.34 -6.35
CA ARG A 36 -0.74 10.56 -7.05
C ARG A 36 -2.04 10.35 -7.84
N LEU A 37 -2.15 9.21 -8.53
CA LEU A 37 -3.37 8.89 -9.28
C LEU A 37 -4.57 8.67 -8.35
N ILE A 38 -4.42 7.88 -7.29
CA ILE A 38 -5.45 7.68 -6.26
C ILE A 38 -5.91 9.03 -5.70
N THR A 39 -4.97 9.93 -5.39
CA THR A 39 -5.30 11.27 -4.88
C THR A 39 -6.13 12.06 -5.89
N ALA A 40 -5.74 12.06 -7.17
CA ALA A 40 -6.46 12.77 -8.22
C ALA A 40 -7.87 12.20 -8.41
N LYS A 41 -8.00 10.87 -8.43
CA LYS A 41 -9.26 10.15 -8.55
C LYS A 41 -10.21 10.49 -7.39
N LEU A 42 -9.75 10.37 -6.14
CA LEU A 42 -10.54 10.72 -4.95
C LEU A 42 -11.02 12.18 -4.99
N LYS A 43 -10.16 13.12 -5.39
CA LYS A 43 -10.57 14.52 -5.56
C LYS A 43 -11.66 14.69 -6.61
N SER A 44 -11.55 14.00 -7.75
CA SER A 44 -12.55 14.05 -8.82
C SER A 44 -13.90 13.47 -8.40
N GLU A 45 -13.90 12.52 -7.46
CA GLU A 45 -15.10 11.88 -6.90
C GLU A 45 -15.69 12.64 -5.69
N GLY A 46 -15.27 13.88 -5.46
CA GLY A 46 -15.85 14.76 -4.44
C GLY A 46 -15.11 14.80 -3.11
N PHE A 47 -14.05 13.99 -2.92
CA PHE A 47 -13.16 14.09 -1.76
C PHE A 47 -12.11 15.19 -1.94
N ALA A 48 -12.57 16.43 -2.13
CA ALA A 48 -11.73 17.59 -2.46
C ALA A 48 -10.65 17.90 -1.39
N ALA A 49 -10.86 17.45 -0.15
CA ALA A 49 -9.89 17.60 0.95
C ALA A 49 -8.83 16.47 1.01
N THR A 50 -8.77 15.59 0.01
CA THR A 50 -7.72 14.57 -0.10
C THR A 50 -6.36 15.22 -0.32
N ARG A 51 -5.35 14.76 0.42
CA ARG A 51 -3.98 15.25 0.36
C ARG A 51 -3.02 14.11 0.03
N LEU A 52 -2.19 14.31 -0.99
CA LEU A 52 -0.99 13.50 -1.21
C LEU A 52 0.08 13.91 -0.21
N LEU A 53 0.62 12.95 0.53
CA LEU A 53 1.72 13.14 1.46
C LEU A 53 2.98 12.50 0.90
N VAL A 54 3.94 13.34 0.54
CA VAL A 54 5.30 12.95 0.16
C VAL A 54 6.23 13.42 1.27
N THR A 55 7.05 12.52 1.79
CA THR A 55 7.95 12.80 2.92
C THR A 55 9.40 12.69 2.48
N ASP A 56 10.27 13.49 3.09
CA ASP A 56 11.71 13.51 2.86
C ASP A 56 12.50 12.79 3.98
N GLY A 57 13.79 12.58 3.73
CA GLY A 57 14.73 12.08 4.73
C GLY A 57 14.81 10.57 4.83
N LYS A 58 15.73 10.12 5.69
CA LYS A 58 16.08 8.70 5.88
C LYS A 58 14.92 7.88 6.47
N ALA A 59 14.95 6.56 6.24
CA ALA A 59 13.93 5.58 6.62
C ALA A 59 13.23 5.87 7.97
N ARG A 60 13.89 5.64 9.11
CA ARG A 60 13.26 5.77 10.44
C ARG A 60 12.76 7.18 10.77
N PRO A 61 13.55 8.26 10.60
CA PRO A 61 13.05 9.62 10.81
C PRO A 61 11.81 9.97 9.97
N SER A 62 11.76 9.51 8.71
CA SER A 62 10.63 9.80 7.82
C SER A 62 9.31 9.21 8.35
N LEU A 63 9.33 8.05 9.02
CA LEU A 63 8.12 7.42 9.57
C LEU A 63 7.42 8.31 10.60
N PHE A 64 8.19 8.98 11.47
CA PHE A 64 7.63 9.88 12.47
C PHE A 64 7.15 11.20 11.85
N LYS A 65 7.83 11.70 10.82
CA LYS A 65 7.37 12.87 10.05
C LYS A 65 6.02 12.60 9.35
N ARG A 66 5.85 11.40 8.77
CA ARG A 66 4.58 10.98 8.15
C ARG A 66 3.43 11.00 9.14
N VAL A 67 3.63 10.34 10.28
CA VAL A 67 2.64 10.29 11.37
C VAL A 67 2.31 11.69 11.88
N GLY A 68 3.33 12.53 12.13
CA GLY A 68 3.14 13.91 12.57
C GLY A 68 2.33 14.74 11.58
N SER A 69 2.62 14.59 10.28
CA SER A 69 1.90 15.29 9.20
C SER A 69 0.46 14.82 9.06
N ALA A 70 0.22 13.50 9.10
CA ALA A 70 -1.13 12.92 9.03
C ALA A 70 -1.98 13.37 10.23
N ASN A 71 -1.45 13.26 11.44
CA ASN A 71 -2.16 13.64 12.67
C ASN A 71 -2.39 15.16 12.75
N GLY A 72 -1.39 15.97 12.40
CA GLY A 72 -1.51 17.44 12.39
C GLY A 72 -2.50 17.97 11.35
N SER A 73 -2.80 17.18 10.31
CA SER A 73 -3.83 17.52 9.32
C SER A 73 -5.26 17.17 9.75
N HIS A 74 -5.42 16.52 10.92
CA HIS A 74 -6.69 15.97 11.39
C HIS A 74 -7.39 15.11 10.32
N ALA A 75 -6.62 14.18 9.73
CA ALA A 75 -7.12 13.25 8.74
C ALA A 75 -8.18 12.33 9.36
N ASP A 76 -9.26 12.05 8.62
CA ASP A 76 -10.26 11.04 8.99
C ASP A 76 -9.82 9.64 8.56
N LEU A 77 -9.00 9.57 7.50
CA LEU A 77 -8.48 8.36 6.89
C LEU A 77 -7.03 8.56 6.45
N PHE A 78 -6.20 7.56 6.70
CA PHE A 78 -4.83 7.47 6.23
C PHE A 78 -4.64 6.20 5.40
N LEU A 79 -4.18 6.36 4.16
CA LEU A 79 -3.89 5.27 3.24
C LEU A 79 -2.43 5.36 2.81
N SER A 80 -1.60 4.41 3.20
CA SER A 80 -0.20 4.34 2.77
C SER A 80 -0.06 3.39 1.58
N ILE A 81 0.57 3.86 0.51
CA ILE A 81 0.72 3.14 -0.75
C ILE A 81 2.15 2.64 -0.87
N HIS A 82 2.28 1.34 -1.10
CA HIS A 82 3.54 0.61 -1.24
C HIS A 82 3.47 -0.40 -2.38
N HIS A 83 4.64 -0.94 -2.76
CA HIS A 83 4.76 -2.10 -3.62
C HIS A 83 5.72 -3.10 -3.00
N ASP A 84 5.37 -4.38 -3.11
CA ASP A 84 5.97 -5.41 -2.28
C ASP A 84 7.22 -6.03 -2.93
N SER A 85 8.02 -6.66 -2.08
CA SER A 85 9.09 -7.56 -2.49
C SER A 85 9.11 -8.78 -1.56
N VAL A 86 10.02 -9.72 -1.82
CA VAL A 86 10.14 -10.94 -1.01
C VAL A 86 11.39 -10.88 -0.13
N PRO A 87 11.42 -11.62 0.99
CA PRO A 87 12.67 -11.80 1.76
C PRO A 87 13.84 -12.25 0.87
N ASP A 88 15.04 -11.73 1.13
CA ASP A 88 16.25 -11.94 0.31
C ASP A 88 16.52 -13.40 -0.06
N LYS A 89 16.23 -14.34 0.85
CA LYS A 89 16.40 -15.79 0.63
C LYS A 89 15.48 -16.39 -0.44
N LEU A 90 14.51 -15.63 -0.95
CA LEU A 90 13.55 -16.03 -1.99
C LEU A 90 13.82 -15.30 -3.31
N LEU A 91 14.88 -14.49 -3.35
CA LEU A 91 15.36 -13.84 -4.56
C LEU A 91 16.20 -14.83 -5.38
N GLU A 92 15.98 -14.79 -6.67
CA GLU A 92 16.81 -15.42 -7.69
C GLU A 92 17.57 -14.32 -8.43
N THR A 93 18.74 -14.65 -8.99
CA THR A 93 19.54 -13.71 -9.77
C THR A 93 19.20 -13.80 -11.24
N TRP A 94 19.18 -12.67 -11.92
CA TRP A 94 19.13 -12.60 -13.37
C TRP A 94 19.95 -11.42 -13.88
N GLU A 95 20.11 -11.34 -15.20
CA GLU A 95 20.72 -10.19 -15.85
C GLU A 95 19.63 -9.38 -16.55
N PHE A 96 19.63 -8.08 -16.31
CA PHE A 96 18.75 -7.13 -16.98
C PHE A 96 19.59 -5.93 -17.43
N ASP A 97 19.51 -5.61 -18.73
CA ASP A 97 20.25 -4.51 -19.36
C ASP A 97 21.77 -4.53 -19.07
N GLY A 98 22.38 -5.71 -19.17
CA GLY A 98 23.81 -5.91 -18.91
C GLY A 98 24.23 -5.76 -17.44
N ALA A 99 23.28 -5.63 -16.52
CA ALA A 99 23.54 -5.53 -15.09
C ALA A 99 22.94 -6.72 -14.32
N LYS A 100 23.64 -7.16 -13.27
CA LYS A 100 23.09 -8.14 -12.32
C LYS A 100 21.89 -7.53 -11.60
N SER A 101 20.79 -8.27 -11.61
CA SER A 101 19.56 -7.94 -10.90
C SER A 101 18.99 -9.15 -10.16
N TYR A 102 17.84 -8.97 -9.51
CA TYR A 102 17.15 -9.99 -8.72
C TYR A 102 15.68 -10.06 -9.12
N PHE A 103 15.07 -11.23 -8.95
CA PHE A 103 13.64 -11.40 -9.17
C PHE A 103 13.07 -12.50 -8.26
N SER A 104 11.74 -12.56 -8.17
CA SER A 104 11.03 -13.72 -7.63
C SER A 104 9.65 -13.80 -8.25
N ASP A 105 9.46 -14.73 -9.18
CA ASP A 105 8.17 -14.91 -9.86
C ASP A 105 7.20 -15.81 -9.08
N ARG A 106 7.63 -16.29 -7.91
CA ARG A 106 6.91 -17.26 -7.09
C ARG A 106 5.66 -16.67 -6.44
N PHE A 107 5.64 -15.36 -6.22
CA PHE A 107 4.58 -14.66 -5.53
C PHE A 107 4.20 -13.38 -6.27
N SER A 108 2.92 -13.07 -6.23
CA SER A 108 2.32 -11.88 -6.82
C SER A 108 1.03 -11.53 -6.10
N GLY A 109 0.49 -10.36 -6.41
CA GLY A 109 -0.79 -9.88 -5.89
C GLY A 109 -0.65 -8.86 -4.78
N HIS A 110 -1.76 -8.20 -4.47
CA HIS A 110 -1.80 -7.12 -3.49
C HIS A 110 -1.80 -7.63 -2.05
N SER A 111 -1.48 -6.79 -1.07
CA SER A 111 -1.82 -7.08 0.32
C SER A 111 -2.23 -5.83 1.09
N LEU A 112 -3.17 -6.02 2.02
CA LEU A 112 -3.69 -4.94 2.85
C LEU A 112 -3.29 -5.18 4.29
N PHE A 113 -2.66 -4.18 4.91
CA PHE A 113 -2.22 -4.26 6.31
C PHE A 113 -2.99 -3.28 7.19
N VAL A 114 -3.34 -3.78 8.38
CA VAL A 114 -3.90 -3.01 9.48
C VAL A 114 -3.17 -3.34 10.78
N SER A 115 -3.21 -2.41 11.74
CA SER A 115 -2.55 -2.58 13.04
C SER A 115 -3.57 -2.59 14.17
N GLN A 116 -3.55 -3.62 15.01
CA GLN A 116 -4.35 -3.68 16.24
C GLN A 116 -3.90 -2.67 17.29
N ARG A 117 -2.72 -2.06 17.12
CA ARG A 117 -2.24 -0.97 17.99
C ARG A 117 -2.81 0.39 17.61
N ASN A 118 -3.48 0.51 16.48
CA ASN A 118 -4.17 1.74 16.07
C ASN A 118 -5.49 1.87 16.86
N SER A 119 -5.78 3.05 17.42
CA SER A 119 -7.01 3.32 18.20
C SER A 119 -8.30 3.17 17.40
N HIS A 120 -8.22 3.17 16.07
CA HIS A 120 -9.32 3.00 15.11
C HIS A 120 -9.26 1.65 14.38
N PHE A 121 -8.65 0.61 14.98
CA PHE A 121 -8.47 -0.70 14.34
C PHE A 121 -9.73 -1.27 13.67
N ALA A 122 -10.89 -1.21 14.32
CA ALA A 122 -12.14 -1.73 13.75
C ALA A 122 -12.51 -1.01 12.45
N THR A 123 -12.36 0.32 12.42
CA THR A 123 -12.60 1.15 11.25
C THR A 123 -11.57 0.88 10.15
N SER A 124 -10.28 0.74 10.50
CA SER A 124 -9.21 0.37 9.57
C SER A 124 -9.47 -0.99 8.93
N LEU A 125 -9.89 -1.98 9.72
CA LEU A 125 -10.21 -3.33 9.22
C LEU A 125 -11.42 -3.31 8.28
N MET A 126 -12.46 -2.54 8.61
CA MET A 126 -13.62 -2.36 7.73
C MET A 126 -13.21 -1.74 6.39
N LEU A 127 -12.43 -0.64 6.41
CA LEU A 127 -11.92 0.00 5.21
C LEU A 127 -11.05 -0.95 4.37
N ALA A 128 -10.12 -1.67 5.01
CA ALA A 128 -9.26 -2.63 4.33
C ALA A 128 -10.09 -3.73 3.63
N ARG A 129 -11.11 -4.28 4.29
CA ARG A 129 -12.03 -5.26 3.67
C ARG A 129 -12.74 -4.70 2.45
N MET A 130 -13.18 -3.45 2.51
CA MET A 130 -13.86 -2.79 1.38
C MET A 130 -12.92 -2.58 0.20
N ILE A 131 -11.68 -2.14 0.46
CA ILE A 131 -10.65 -2.01 -0.57
C ILE A 131 -10.35 -3.39 -1.19
N GLY A 132 -10.10 -4.41 -0.37
CA GLY A 132 -9.79 -5.76 -0.85
C GLY A 132 -10.93 -6.39 -1.65
N ARG A 133 -12.19 -6.13 -1.27
CA ARG A 133 -13.36 -6.55 -2.06
C ARG A 133 -13.38 -5.87 -3.44
N GLN A 134 -13.20 -4.55 -3.48
CA GLN A 134 -13.17 -3.80 -4.74
C GLN A 134 -12.03 -4.24 -5.66
N LEU A 135 -10.83 -4.50 -5.11
CA LEU A 135 -9.70 -5.02 -5.88
C LEU A 135 -10.01 -6.43 -6.45
N LYS A 136 -10.62 -7.30 -5.65
CA LYS A 136 -11.06 -8.64 -6.08
C LYS A 136 -12.12 -8.60 -7.17
N GLU A 137 -13.08 -7.68 -7.10
CA GLU A 137 -14.10 -7.48 -8.14
C GLU A 137 -13.47 -7.04 -9.48
N GLN A 138 -12.32 -6.37 -9.44
CA GLN A 138 -11.52 -6.05 -10.63
C GLN A 138 -10.57 -7.19 -11.07
N GLY A 139 -10.71 -8.39 -10.51
CA GLY A 139 -9.90 -9.55 -10.86
C GLY A 139 -8.49 -9.56 -10.27
N LEU A 140 -8.20 -8.68 -9.29
CA LEU A 140 -6.92 -8.69 -8.59
C LEU A 140 -6.96 -9.70 -7.45
N HIS A 141 -5.95 -10.55 -7.35
CA HIS A 141 -5.78 -11.45 -6.23
C HIS A 141 -4.84 -10.87 -5.17
N TYR A 142 -4.98 -11.36 -3.94
CA TYR A 142 -4.07 -11.01 -2.87
C TYR A 142 -2.89 -11.98 -2.77
N ALA A 143 -1.76 -11.46 -2.33
CA ALA A 143 -0.55 -12.17 -1.97
C ALA A 143 -0.80 -13.11 -0.78
N SER A 144 -0.92 -14.42 -1.00
CA SER A 144 -1.21 -15.42 0.05
C SER A 144 0.03 -15.87 0.84
N GLN A 145 1.22 -15.54 0.35
CA GLN A 145 2.49 -16.05 0.84
C GLN A 145 2.78 -15.66 2.29
N TYR A 146 2.23 -14.56 2.78
CA TYR A 146 2.37 -14.08 4.15
C TYR A 146 1.91 -15.08 5.21
N THR A 147 1.11 -16.08 4.85
CA THR A 147 0.68 -17.14 5.78
C THR A 147 1.68 -18.31 5.87
N LEU A 148 2.51 -18.48 4.83
CA LEU A 148 3.33 -19.67 4.61
C LEU A 148 4.53 -19.75 5.57
N PRO A 149 4.92 -20.94 6.05
CA PRO A 149 6.09 -21.13 6.91
C PRO A 149 7.38 -20.52 6.34
N LEU A 150 7.54 -20.56 5.01
CA LEU A 150 8.71 -20.02 4.32
C LEU A 150 8.94 -18.51 4.57
N MET A 151 7.89 -17.76 4.92
CA MET A 151 8.03 -16.33 5.27
C MET A 151 8.72 -16.11 6.63
N GLY A 152 8.86 -17.13 7.49
CA GLY A 152 9.57 -17.00 8.76
C GLY A 152 9.06 -15.81 9.60
N ARG A 153 9.95 -14.89 9.99
CA ARG A 153 9.59 -13.66 10.72
C ARG A 153 8.70 -12.69 9.94
N TYR A 154 8.61 -12.84 8.62
CA TYR A 154 7.74 -12.06 7.74
C TYR A 154 6.32 -12.63 7.66
N ARG A 155 6.03 -13.76 8.32
CA ARG A 155 4.67 -14.28 8.41
C ARG A 155 3.74 -13.27 9.07
N ARG A 156 2.51 -13.19 8.57
CA ARG A 156 1.47 -12.30 9.08
C ARG A 156 0.19 -13.09 9.33
N GLN A 157 -0.54 -12.65 10.35
CA GLN A 157 -1.87 -13.21 10.64
C GLN A 157 -2.84 -12.68 9.59
N LEU A 158 -3.45 -13.59 8.83
CA LEU A 158 -4.55 -13.28 7.93
C LEU A 158 -5.82 -13.04 8.76
N LEU A 159 -6.33 -11.82 8.71
CA LEU A 159 -7.55 -11.38 9.40
C LEU A 159 -8.79 -11.58 8.54
N ASP A 160 -8.63 -11.51 7.22
CA ASP A 160 -9.70 -11.73 6.26
C ASP A 160 -9.17 -12.48 5.03
N LYS A 161 -9.62 -13.73 4.88
CA LYS A 161 -9.19 -14.62 3.79
C LYS A 161 -9.87 -14.33 2.46
N ASP A 162 -11.01 -13.64 2.48
CA ASP A 162 -11.77 -13.39 1.26
C ASP A 162 -11.24 -12.15 0.53
N PHE A 163 -10.64 -11.22 1.29
CA PHE A 163 -10.17 -9.92 0.82
C PHE A 163 -8.69 -9.63 1.08
N GLY A 164 -7.92 -10.58 1.61
CA GLY A 164 -6.46 -10.46 1.75
C GLY A 164 -6.00 -9.41 2.76
N VAL A 165 -6.67 -9.33 3.92
CA VAL A 165 -6.33 -8.37 4.98
C VAL A 165 -5.47 -9.04 6.05
N TYR A 166 -4.32 -8.45 6.36
CA TYR A 166 -3.33 -8.94 7.28
C TYR A 166 -3.13 -8.01 8.48
N ARG A 167 -2.84 -8.60 9.64
CA ARG A 167 -2.38 -7.86 10.81
C ARG A 167 -0.88 -7.59 10.71
N TYR A 168 -0.48 -6.33 10.88
CA TYR A 168 0.92 -5.98 11.09
C TYR A 168 1.08 -4.78 12.05
N ASP A 169 1.34 -5.10 13.32
CA ASP A 169 1.45 -4.09 14.39
C ASP A 169 2.80 -3.36 14.45
N GLY A 170 3.79 -3.83 13.68
CA GLY A 170 5.13 -3.24 13.62
C GLY A 170 5.24 -2.01 12.70
N LEU A 171 4.21 -1.73 11.90
CA LEU A 171 4.18 -0.57 11.02
C LEU A 171 3.88 0.69 11.82
N VAL A 172 4.89 1.56 11.95
CA VAL A 172 4.78 2.82 12.72
C VAL A 172 3.68 3.72 12.16
N VAL A 173 3.59 3.84 10.83
CA VAL A 173 2.57 4.66 10.15
C VAL A 173 1.15 4.16 10.42
N LEU A 174 0.94 2.85 10.58
CA LEU A 174 -0.38 2.32 10.93
C LEU A 174 -0.65 2.43 12.42
N SER A 175 0.31 2.07 13.27
CA SER A 175 0.10 2.01 14.72
C SER A 175 0.01 3.37 15.41
N ARG A 176 0.61 4.43 14.85
CA ARG A 176 0.69 5.75 15.50
C ARG A 176 -0.14 6.86 14.84
N THR A 177 -0.82 6.56 13.74
CA THR A 177 -1.75 7.51 13.14
C THR A 177 -3.05 7.55 13.94
N SER A 178 -3.55 8.74 14.26
CA SER A 178 -4.73 8.98 15.11
C SER A 178 -6.04 8.96 14.30
N SER A 179 -6.08 8.19 13.22
CA SER A 179 -7.22 8.00 12.33
C SER A 179 -7.24 6.56 11.79
N ALA A 180 -8.29 6.19 11.06
CA ALA A 180 -8.34 4.89 10.40
C ALA A 180 -7.18 4.78 9.40
N ALA A 181 -6.35 3.75 9.53
CA ALA A 181 -5.09 3.62 8.81
C ALA A 181 -4.96 2.25 8.15
N VAL A 182 -4.74 2.24 6.84
CA VAL A 182 -4.52 1.05 6.02
C VAL A 182 -3.24 1.24 5.21
N LEU A 183 -2.45 0.18 5.05
CA LEU A 183 -1.35 0.14 4.09
C LEU A 183 -1.74 -0.83 2.98
N LEU A 184 -1.64 -0.39 1.74
CA LEU A 184 -1.83 -1.19 0.53
C LEU A 184 -0.47 -1.43 -0.11
N GLU A 185 -0.02 -2.67 -0.09
CA GLU A 185 0.96 -3.17 -1.06
C GLU A 185 0.21 -3.48 -2.35
N ALA A 186 0.42 -2.69 -3.40
CA ALA A 186 -0.39 -2.75 -4.62
C ALA A 186 -0.12 -3.98 -5.51
N GLY A 187 1.06 -4.60 -5.34
CA GLY A 187 1.55 -5.75 -6.09
C GLY A 187 3.03 -5.95 -5.80
N SER A 188 3.62 -7.04 -6.29
CA SER A 188 5.03 -7.37 -6.09
C SER A 188 5.91 -6.89 -7.24
N ILE A 189 6.74 -5.87 -7.00
CA ILE A 189 7.64 -5.30 -8.03
C ILE A 189 8.87 -6.17 -8.30
N ILE A 190 9.12 -7.19 -7.48
CA ILE A 190 10.20 -8.15 -7.70
C ILE A 190 9.78 -9.33 -8.60
N ASN A 191 8.47 -9.48 -8.84
CA ASN A 191 7.93 -10.40 -9.83
C ASN A 191 7.99 -9.74 -11.21
N ARG A 192 8.62 -10.40 -12.18
CA ARG A 192 8.95 -9.76 -13.47
C ARG A 192 7.72 -9.41 -14.31
N ASP A 193 6.67 -10.20 -14.23
CA ASP A 193 5.43 -9.96 -14.98
C ASP A 193 4.53 -8.96 -14.25
N GLU A 194 4.44 -9.08 -12.92
CA GLU A 194 3.65 -8.13 -12.14
C GLU A 194 4.27 -6.73 -12.12
N GLU A 195 5.60 -6.60 -12.11
CA GLU A 195 6.29 -5.31 -12.31
C GLU A 195 5.83 -4.61 -13.60
N MET A 196 5.76 -5.35 -14.71
CA MET A 196 5.30 -4.79 -16.00
C MET A 196 3.84 -4.36 -15.89
N ALA A 197 3.00 -5.17 -15.25
CA ALA A 197 1.61 -4.80 -14.98
C ALA A 197 1.52 -3.55 -14.09
N MET A 198 2.35 -3.43 -13.06
CA MET A 198 2.39 -2.27 -12.16
C MET A 198 2.90 -1.00 -12.83
N ASN A 199 3.57 -1.09 -13.98
CA ASN A 199 3.91 0.07 -14.79
C ASN A 199 2.81 0.46 -15.80
N ALA A 200 1.85 -0.42 -16.06
CA ALA A 200 0.80 -0.19 -17.04
C ALA A 200 -0.24 0.85 -16.53
N PRO A 201 -0.62 1.86 -17.34
CA PRO A 201 -1.67 2.81 -16.99
C PRO A 201 -2.99 2.13 -16.59
N GLU A 202 -3.36 1.05 -17.28
CA GLU A 202 -4.59 0.30 -17.04
C GLU A 202 -4.63 -0.29 -15.63
N ARG A 203 -3.49 -0.80 -15.14
CA ARG A 203 -3.37 -1.33 -13.77
C ARG A 203 -3.50 -0.21 -12.74
N HIS A 204 -2.85 0.93 -12.97
CA HIS A 204 -2.94 2.08 -12.09
C HIS A 204 -4.39 2.57 -11.96
N GLU A 205 -5.10 2.71 -13.09
CA GLU A 205 -6.52 3.12 -13.11
C GLU A 205 -7.41 2.09 -12.41
N THR A 206 -7.17 0.80 -12.64
CA THR A 206 -7.92 -0.28 -11.98
C THR A 206 -7.81 -0.18 -10.46
N ILE A 207 -6.59 -0.03 -9.93
CA ILE A 207 -6.36 0.07 -8.48
C ILE A 207 -6.93 1.39 -7.95
N ALA A 208 -6.72 2.51 -8.65
CA ALA A 208 -7.22 3.81 -8.22
C ALA A 208 -8.75 3.87 -8.17
N ALA A 209 -9.44 3.30 -9.16
CA ALA A 209 -10.88 3.19 -9.18
C ALA A 209 -11.42 2.28 -8.07
N ALA A 210 -10.77 1.14 -7.81
CA ALA A 210 -11.16 0.24 -6.73
C ALA A 210 -11.02 0.91 -5.34
N VAL A 211 -9.90 1.62 -5.11
CA VAL A 211 -9.68 2.39 -3.87
C VAL A 211 -10.72 3.51 -3.71
N ALA A 212 -10.98 4.26 -4.77
CA ALA A 212 -11.93 5.38 -4.73
C ALA A 212 -13.37 4.88 -4.48
N SER A 213 -13.79 3.81 -5.16
CA SER A 213 -15.08 3.15 -4.94
C SER A 213 -15.24 2.65 -3.50
N ALA A 214 -14.21 2.00 -2.96
CA ALA A 214 -14.23 1.51 -1.58
C ALA A 214 -14.36 2.65 -0.56
N ILE A 215 -13.65 3.76 -0.78
CA ILE A 215 -13.72 4.94 0.10
C ILE A 215 -15.09 5.64 -0.04
N GLY A 216 -15.63 5.74 -1.25
CA GLY A 216 -16.99 6.22 -1.54
C GLY A 216 -18.04 5.48 -0.72
N GLU A 217 -18.04 4.15 -0.80
CA GLU A 217 -18.94 3.31 -0.03
C GLU A 217 -18.71 3.41 1.48
N PHE A 218 -17.45 3.48 1.91
CA PHE A 218 -17.09 3.57 3.33
C PHE A 218 -17.66 4.85 3.95
N CYS A 219 -17.58 5.97 3.22
CA CYS A 219 -18.14 7.25 3.65
C CYS A 219 -19.68 7.27 3.61
N ALA A 220 -20.32 6.60 2.65
CA ALA A 220 -21.77 6.54 2.55
C ALA A 220 -22.44 5.72 3.68
N LYS A 221 -21.68 4.86 4.38
CA LYS A 221 -22.15 4.03 5.50
C LYS A 221 -21.94 4.66 6.88
N ARG A 222 -21.41 5.89 6.95
CA ARG A 222 -21.20 6.65 8.20
C ARG A 222 -22.28 7.70 8.38
#